data_AF-V7IAS6-F1
#
_entry.id   AF-V7IAS6-F1
#
_cell.length_a   1.000
_cell.length_b   1.000
_cell.length_c   1.000
_cell.angle_alpha   90.00
_cell.angle_beta   90.00
_cell.angle_gamma   90.00
#
_symmetry.space_group_name_H-M   'P 1'
#
loop_
_entity.id
_entity.type
_entity.pdbx_description
1 polymer ?
#
loop_
_entity_poly.entity_id
_entity_poly.type
_entity_poly.pdbx_seq_one_letter_code
_entity_poly.pdbx_strand_id
1 'polypeptide(L)'
;MKKLALLPILAALSLPAFAADSYLTGQASSHTETIKNEDPAAQQLFQRSIRLEEGQSNTTTLDVKAGQVYTVFADCSVNCSNIKFSVTQGRTTLFRKNRGDGSRFTWQAERDGRVELNTEMAECSRSRCRSMLQVFSGGKVGNSDNTGPSLAALQKIIREEQQGIDKNVRELPLISGQLADSQNRSVDVELTAGKYYNVFGRCDQACEDFDLTLSANGKTIASDTDGDSEPLLNFKAEQGGRHQLNISMEDCDNDSCAYSVQVFESSTDTDPSLLRAQRSNVEIVESHDPAARVFLLRQQRLAAGQSHTEQVNLTAGKAYTFYGDCDDNCSDIDLTVRLNGRVVKQDVLGDSVPLFSYRPARSGRYSVTLPMKACSTDTCAASIHIFEGTKMVYDNNGRSR
;
A
#
# COMPACT_ATOMS: atom_id res chain seq x y z
N MET A 1 -35.41 14.95 -50.81
CA MET A 1 -34.57 14.02 -50.01
C MET A 1 -33.14 14.54 -50.00
N LYS A 2 -32.62 14.93 -48.83
CA LYS A 2 -31.22 14.73 -48.38
C LYS A 2 -31.09 15.41 -47.01
N LYS A 3 -31.20 14.60 -45.96
CA LYS A 3 -30.89 14.99 -44.57
C LYS A 3 -29.39 15.26 -44.49
N LEU A 4 -28.98 16.44 -44.05
CA LEU A 4 -27.62 16.66 -43.55
C LEU A 4 -27.53 16.03 -42.16
N ALA A 5 -26.74 14.97 -42.03
CA ALA A 5 -26.33 14.44 -40.73
C ALA A 5 -25.11 15.24 -40.26
N LEU A 6 -25.25 15.91 -39.12
CA LEU A 6 -24.13 16.44 -38.33
C LEU A 6 -23.51 15.26 -37.57
N LEU A 7 -22.26 14.93 -37.90
CA LEU A 7 -21.41 14.04 -37.10
C LEU A 7 -20.72 14.87 -36.01
N PRO A 8 -20.77 14.46 -34.72
CA PRO A 8 -19.96 15.08 -33.68
C PRO A 8 -18.52 14.61 -33.83
N ILE A 9 -17.59 15.56 -33.96
CA ILE A 9 -16.15 15.30 -33.88
C ILE A 9 -15.84 15.08 -32.39
N LEU A 10 -15.69 13.82 -31.97
CA LEU A 10 -15.00 13.49 -30.72
C LEU A 10 -13.52 13.85 -30.89
N ALA A 11 -13.11 14.96 -30.29
CA ALA A 11 -11.69 15.27 -30.13
C ALA A 11 -11.14 14.36 -29.02
N ALA A 12 -10.66 13.18 -29.41
CA ALA A 12 -9.78 12.38 -28.55
C ALA A 12 -8.49 13.19 -28.32
N LEU A 13 -8.24 13.58 -27.07
CA LEU A 13 -6.98 14.18 -26.63
C LEU A 13 -5.84 13.18 -26.86
N SER A 14 -5.27 13.23 -28.05
CA SER A 14 -4.08 12.46 -28.40
C SER A 14 -2.86 13.08 -27.72
N LEU A 15 -2.46 12.52 -26.57
CA LEU A 15 -1.09 12.73 -26.08
C LEU A 15 -0.11 12.38 -27.21
N PRO A 16 0.82 13.28 -27.58
CA PRO A 16 1.78 13.02 -28.65
C PRO A 16 2.72 11.87 -28.26
N ALA A 17 3.18 11.10 -29.24
CA ALA A 17 4.08 9.95 -29.06
C ALA A 17 5.37 10.25 -28.26
N PHE A 18 5.73 11.53 -28.11
CA PHE A 18 6.85 11.99 -27.29
C PHE A 18 6.67 11.73 -25.78
N ALA A 19 5.44 11.73 -25.24
CA ALA A 19 5.20 11.49 -23.82
C ALA A 19 5.35 10.01 -23.42
N ALA A 20 5.15 9.08 -24.35
CA ALA A 20 5.34 7.65 -24.12
C ALA A 20 6.83 7.26 -24.06
N ASP A 21 7.69 7.93 -24.83
CA ASP A 21 9.14 7.74 -24.78
C ASP A 21 9.75 8.34 -23.50
N SER A 22 9.21 9.45 -22.97
CA SER A 22 9.73 10.04 -21.72
C SER A 22 9.46 9.18 -20.48
N TYR A 23 8.31 8.50 -20.41
CA TYR A 23 7.99 7.62 -19.27
C TYR A 23 8.94 6.42 -19.19
N LEU A 24 9.07 5.65 -20.26
CA LEU A 24 9.95 4.48 -20.28
C LEU A 24 11.42 4.85 -20.10
N THR A 25 11.83 6.02 -20.62
CA THR A 25 13.18 6.55 -20.34
C THR A 25 13.36 6.93 -18.87
N GLY A 26 12.32 7.47 -18.23
CA GLY A 26 12.28 7.73 -16.79
C GLY A 26 12.40 6.44 -15.97
N GLN A 27 11.62 5.41 -16.31
CA GLN A 27 11.69 4.11 -15.65
C GLN A 27 13.08 3.47 -15.81
N ALA A 28 13.63 3.46 -17.01
CA ALA A 28 14.98 2.94 -17.25
C ALA A 28 16.06 3.66 -16.41
N SER A 29 15.90 4.96 -16.21
CA SER A 29 16.80 5.77 -15.37
C SER A 29 16.66 5.39 -13.90
N SER A 30 15.42 5.26 -13.42
CA SER A 30 15.09 4.81 -12.05
C SER A 30 15.67 3.42 -11.76
N HIS A 31 15.46 2.46 -12.66
CA HIS A 31 16.01 1.10 -12.53
C HIS A 31 17.53 1.10 -12.48
N THR A 32 18.18 1.92 -13.30
CA THR A 32 19.64 2.05 -13.29
C THR A 32 20.14 2.58 -11.94
N GLU A 33 19.45 3.55 -11.35
CA GLU A 33 19.79 4.09 -10.03
C GLU A 33 19.58 3.05 -8.92
N THR A 34 18.42 2.38 -8.93
CA THR A 34 18.10 1.28 -8.01
C THR A 34 19.17 0.18 -8.05
N ILE A 35 19.51 -0.31 -9.24
CA ILE A 35 20.52 -1.37 -9.39
C ILE A 35 21.91 -0.91 -8.96
N LYS A 36 22.32 0.32 -9.28
CA LYS A 36 23.61 0.86 -8.81
C LYS A 36 23.69 0.97 -7.29
N ASN A 37 22.59 1.30 -6.64
CA ASN A 37 22.54 1.42 -5.18
C ASN A 37 22.60 0.03 -4.51
N GLU A 38 21.90 -0.96 -5.06
CA GLU A 38 21.88 -2.33 -4.54
C GLU A 38 23.19 -3.09 -4.83
N ASP A 39 23.66 -3.02 -6.07
CA ASP A 39 24.84 -3.68 -6.59
C ASP A 39 25.67 -2.73 -7.45
N PRO A 40 26.61 -1.97 -6.84
CA PRO A 40 27.48 -1.05 -7.56
C PRO A 40 28.35 -1.70 -8.65
N ALA A 41 28.53 -3.03 -8.61
CA ALA A 41 29.28 -3.79 -9.60
C ALA A 41 28.42 -4.25 -10.80
N ALA A 42 27.10 -4.07 -10.74
CA ALA A 42 26.21 -4.48 -11.80
C ALA A 42 26.43 -3.68 -13.09
N GLN A 43 26.34 -4.37 -14.22
CA GLN A 43 26.50 -3.82 -15.55
C GLN A 43 25.22 -4.01 -16.34
N GLN A 44 24.74 -2.95 -16.98
CA GLN A 44 23.65 -3.06 -17.94
C GLN A 44 24.15 -3.78 -19.19
N LEU A 45 23.54 -4.92 -19.51
CA LEU A 45 23.84 -5.70 -20.71
C LEU A 45 23.17 -5.08 -21.93
N PHE A 46 21.87 -4.79 -21.83
CA PHE A 46 21.14 -4.09 -22.87
C PHE A 46 19.84 -3.48 -22.35
N GLN A 47 19.33 -2.52 -23.12
CA GLN A 47 17.98 -2.00 -23.03
C GLN A 47 17.36 -2.09 -24.42
N ARG A 48 16.18 -2.70 -24.54
CA ARG A 48 15.48 -2.90 -25.80
C ARG A 48 14.05 -2.44 -25.65
N SER A 49 13.58 -1.64 -26.60
CA SER A 49 12.18 -1.26 -26.66
C SER A 49 11.53 -1.77 -27.93
N ILE A 50 10.34 -2.34 -27.80
CA ILE A 50 9.61 -2.99 -28.87
C ILE A 50 8.20 -2.42 -28.91
N ARG A 51 7.65 -2.21 -30.11
CA ARG A 51 6.25 -1.84 -30.26
C ARG A 51 5.43 -3.10 -30.38
N LEU A 52 4.42 -3.24 -29.53
CA LEU A 52 3.50 -4.36 -29.49
C LEU A 52 2.08 -3.80 -29.54
N GLU A 53 1.24 -4.42 -30.37
CA GLU A 53 -0.21 -4.24 -30.33
C GLU A 53 -0.79 -5.14 -29.23
N GLU A 54 -2.02 -4.86 -28.78
CA GLU A 54 -2.69 -5.69 -27.77
C GLU A 54 -2.78 -7.17 -28.24
N GLY A 55 -2.46 -8.09 -27.33
CA GLY A 55 -2.34 -9.52 -27.59
C GLY A 55 -1.04 -9.94 -28.31
N GLN A 56 -0.19 -9.02 -28.74
CA GLN A 56 1.09 -9.38 -29.36
C GLN A 56 2.15 -9.72 -28.33
N SER A 57 2.96 -10.71 -28.67
CA SER A 57 4.10 -11.16 -27.88
C SER A 57 5.42 -10.94 -28.60
N ASN A 58 6.49 -10.81 -27.82
CA ASN A 58 7.86 -10.84 -28.32
C ASN A 58 8.78 -11.61 -27.35
N THR A 59 9.72 -12.35 -27.92
CA THR A 59 10.77 -13.05 -27.18
C THR A 59 12.13 -12.42 -27.45
N THR A 60 12.81 -12.00 -26.39
CA THR A 60 14.22 -11.58 -26.43
C THR A 60 15.09 -12.66 -25.80
N THR A 61 16.16 -13.06 -26.50
CA THR A 61 17.07 -14.08 -25.96
C THR A 61 18.21 -13.45 -25.17
N LEU A 62 18.64 -14.14 -24.12
CA LEU A 62 19.80 -13.79 -23.30
C LEU A 62 20.62 -15.05 -23.07
N ASP A 63 21.91 -15.01 -23.42
CA ASP A 63 22.84 -16.10 -23.10
C ASP A 63 23.38 -15.88 -21.68
N VAL A 64 23.16 -16.85 -20.79
CA VAL A 64 23.52 -16.80 -19.37
C VAL A 64 24.67 -17.73 -19.03
N LYS A 65 25.40 -17.38 -17.96
CA LYS A 65 26.52 -18.14 -17.40
C LYS A 65 26.20 -18.66 -16.01
N ALA A 66 26.54 -19.92 -15.75
CA ALA A 66 26.34 -20.55 -14.45
C ALA A 66 27.01 -19.72 -13.34
N GLY A 67 26.29 -19.48 -12.26
CA GLY A 67 26.72 -18.68 -11.11
C GLY A 67 26.64 -17.16 -11.31
N GLN A 68 26.39 -16.66 -12.52
CA GLN A 68 26.21 -15.22 -12.77
C GLN A 68 24.79 -14.79 -12.38
N VAL A 69 24.68 -13.63 -11.71
CA VAL A 69 23.38 -13.04 -11.37
C VAL A 69 22.93 -12.12 -12.50
N TYR A 70 21.65 -12.20 -12.85
CA TYR A 70 20.98 -11.36 -13.83
C TYR A 70 19.75 -10.71 -13.20
N THR A 71 19.51 -9.44 -13.56
CA THR A 71 18.26 -8.74 -13.24
C THR A 71 17.61 -8.25 -14.53
N VAL A 72 16.31 -8.50 -14.69
CA VAL A 72 15.54 -8.04 -15.84
C VAL A 72 14.35 -7.22 -15.35
N PHE A 73 14.16 -6.06 -15.97
CA PHE A 73 12.96 -5.25 -15.85
C PHE A 73 12.15 -5.35 -17.15
N ALA A 74 10.83 -5.46 -17.03
CA ALA A 74 9.90 -5.40 -18.15
C ALA A 74 8.81 -4.36 -17.87
N ASP A 75 8.83 -3.29 -18.67
CA ASP A 75 7.91 -2.17 -18.56
C ASP A 75 7.07 -2.01 -19.81
N CYS A 76 5.93 -1.34 -19.68
CA CYS A 76 5.16 -0.83 -20.79
C CYS A 76 4.91 0.68 -20.70
N SER A 77 4.66 1.31 -21.85
CA SER A 77 4.40 2.75 -21.93
C SER A 77 3.09 3.12 -21.21
N VAL A 78 2.94 4.38 -20.79
CA VAL A 78 1.74 4.98 -20.11
C VAL A 78 0.34 4.66 -20.65
N ASN A 79 0.24 4.11 -21.86
CA ASN A 79 -1.04 3.69 -22.46
C ASN A 79 -1.33 2.19 -22.25
N CYS A 80 -0.46 1.47 -21.54
CA CYS A 80 -0.61 0.07 -21.19
C CYS A 80 -0.80 -0.05 -19.68
N SER A 81 -1.80 -0.83 -19.30
CA SER A 81 -2.13 -1.19 -17.91
C SER A 81 -1.64 -2.59 -17.54
N ASN A 82 -1.30 -3.41 -18.53
CA ASN A 82 -0.81 -4.77 -18.31
C ASN A 82 0.19 -5.22 -19.38
N ILE A 83 1.39 -5.57 -18.94
CA ILE A 83 2.39 -6.32 -19.71
C ILE A 83 2.74 -7.61 -18.98
N LYS A 84 2.43 -8.77 -19.58
CA LYS A 84 2.87 -10.05 -19.03
C LYS A 84 4.35 -10.24 -19.30
N PHE A 85 5.07 -10.71 -18.31
CA PHE A 85 6.50 -10.98 -18.43
C PHE A 85 6.84 -12.37 -17.90
N SER A 86 7.64 -13.13 -18.66
CA SER A 86 8.17 -14.39 -18.17
C SER A 86 9.60 -14.63 -18.63
N VAL A 87 10.34 -15.39 -17.83
CA VAL A 87 11.68 -15.87 -18.17
C VAL A 87 11.62 -17.39 -18.25
N THR A 88 11.99 -17.95 -19.39
CA THR A 88 12.00 -19.40 -19.63
C THR A 88 13.39 -19.89 -20.02
N GLN A 89 13.74 -21.12 -19.64
CA GLN A 89 14.93 -21.82 -20.12
C GLN A 89 14.55 -23.21 -20.61
N GLY A 90 14.37 -23.35 -21.93
CA GLY A 90 13.80 -24.55 -22.53
C GLY A 90 12.32 -24.70 -22.15
N ARG A 91 11.96 -25.80 -21.48
CA ARG A 91 10.58 -26.04 -21.00
C ARG A 91 10.31 -25.51 -19.59
N THR A 92 11.33 -25.03 -18.91
CA THR A 92 11.21 -24.55 -17.52
C THR A 92 10.89 -23.06 -17.52
N THR A 93 9.82 -22.66 -16.83
CA THR A 93 9.56 -21.27 -16.48
C THR A 93 10.33 -20.94 -15.21
N LEU A 94 11.25 -19.97 -15.30
CA LEU A 94 12.04 -19.46 -14.18
C LEU A 94 11.30 -18.34 -13.45
N PHE A 95 10.51 -17.56 -14.18
CA PHE A 95 9.71 -16.45 -13.67
C PHE A 95 8.50 -16.22 -14.58
N ARG A 96 7.38 -15.79 -14.00
CA ARG A 96 6.19 -15.33 -14.71
C ARG A 96 5.48 -14.29 -13.83
N LYS A 97 4.97 -13.25 -14.48
CA LYS A 97 4.04 -12.24 -13.96
C LYS A 97 3.00 -11.99 -15.05
N ASN A 98 1.71 -12.12 -14.76
CA ASN A 98 0.65 -12.04 -15.77
C ASN A 98 -0.13 -10.74 -15.74
N ARG A 99 0.02 -9.88 -14.72
CA ARG A 99 -0.52 -8.51 -14.75
C ARG A 99 0.47 -7.44 -14.25
N GLY A 100 0.03 -6.19 -14.40
CA GLY A 100 0.77 -4.99 -14.00
C GLY A 100 1.79 -4.47 -15.01
N ASP A 101 2.52 -3.44 -14.58
CA ASP A 101 3.68 -2.81 -15.25
C ASP A 101 4.91 -2.92 -14.34
N GLY A 102 6.11 -2.83 -14.92
CA GLY A 102 7.37 -2.75 -14.16
C GLY A 102 7.81 -4.07 -13.52
N SER A 103 7.63 -5.20 -14.20
CA SER A 103 8.04 -6.51 -13.68
C SER A 103 9.55 -6.54 -13.41
N ARG A 104 9.98 -7.00 -12.24
CA ARG A 104 11.39 -7.22 -11.91
C ARG A 104 11.68 -8.68 -11.56
N PHE A 105 12.66 -9.28 -12.23
CA PHE A 105 13.17 -10.61 -11.89
C PHE A 105 14.69 -10.60 -11.75
N THR A 106 15.19 -11.05 -10.60
CA THR A 106 16.61 -11.23 -10.31
C THR A 106 16.89 -12.70 -9.98
N TRP A 107 17.83 -13.33 -10.70
CA TRP A 107 18.20 -14.72 -10.42
C TRP A 107 19.69 -14.98 -10.64
N GLN A 108 20.22 -15.96 -9.92
CA GLN A 108 21.50 -16.56 -10.24
C GLN A 108 21.28 -17.71 -11.21
N ALA A 109 21.91 -17.67 -12.39
CA ALA A 109 21.76 -18.73 -13.38
C ALA A 109 22.41 -20.03 -12.87
N GLU A 110 21.65 -21.12 -12.81
CA GLU A 110 22.15 -22.41 -12.32
C GLU A 110 23.10 -23.11 -13.31
N ARG A 111 22.92 -22.83 -14.60
CA ARG A 111 23.67 -23.45 -15.69
C ARG A 111 23.86 -22.49 -16.86
N ASP A 112 24.91 -22.72 -17.64
CA ASP A 112 25.12 -22.07 -18.92
C ASP A 112 23.97 -22.38 -19.88
N GLY A 113 23.58 -21.40 -20.69
CA GLY A 113 22.61 -21.63 -21.76
C GLY A 113 21.88 -20.38 -22.18
N ARG A 114 20.88 -20.55 -23.05
CA ARG A 114 20.01 -19.47 -23.50
C ARG A 114 18.72 -19.44 -22.70
N VAL A 115 18.37 -18.27 -22.18
CA VAL A 115 17.04 -17.98 -21.64
C VAL A 115 16.26 -17.10 -22.62
N GLU A 116 14.94 -17.18 -22.51
CA GLU A 116 13.97 -16.43 -23.30
C GLU A 116 13.23 -15.48 -22.35
N LEU A 117 13.31 -14.19 -22.65
CA LEU A 117 12.61 -13.10 -21.98
C LEU A 117 11.35 -12.80 -22.82
N ASN A 118 10.21 -13.29 -22.37
CA ASN A 118 8.95 -13.21 -23.10
C ASN A 118 8.10 -12.07 -22.54
N THR A 119 7.67 -11.17 -23.43
CA THR A 119 6.75 -10.08 -23.10
C THR A 119 5.49 -10.20 -23.94
N GLU A 120 4.32 -10.10 -23.33
CA GLU A 120 3.01 -10.02 -24.00
C GLU A 120 2.33 -8.71 -23.62
N MET A 121 1.89 -7.94 -24.62
CA MET A 121 1.11 -6.73 -24.39
C MET A 121 -0.35 -7.11 -24.14
N ALA A 122 -0.73 -7.32 -22.88
CA ALA A 122 -2.06 -7.81 -22.54
C ALA A 122 -3.13 -6.72 -22.65
N GLU A 123 -2.82 -5.49 -22.22
CA GLU A 123 -3.76 -4.36 -22.28
C GLU A 123 -3.09 -3.11 -22.85
N CYS A 124 -3.67 -2.57 -23.93
CA CYS A 124 -3.17 -1.36 -24.55
C CYS A 124 -4.32 -0.44 -24.99
N SER A 125 -4.48 0.69 -24.29
CA SER A 125 -5.51 1.71 -24.58
C SER A 125 -5.36 2.43 -25.93
N ARG A 126 -4.35 2.09 -26.74
CA ARG A 126 -4.13 2.62 -28.09
C ARG A 126 -3.81 1.50 -29.08
N SER A 127 -3.84 1.78 -30.37
CA SER A 127 -3.50 0.78 -31.39
C SER A 127 -2.06 0.26 -31.29
N ARG A 128 -1.13 0.96 -30.60
CA ARG A 128 0.27 0.55 -30.42
C ARG A 128 0.83 1.04 -29.08
N CYS A 129 1.18 0.11 -28.19
CA CYS A 129 1.96 0.38 -26.99
C CYS A 129 3.43 0.02 -27.23
N ARG A 130 4.29 0.45 -26.32
CA ARG A 130 5.71 0.09 -26.33
C ARG A 130 6.01 -0.72 -25.07
N SER A 131 6.69 -1.85 -25.23
CA SER A 131 7.35 -2.54 -24.13
C SER A 131 8.83 -2.16 -24.08
N MET A 132 9.44 -2.27 -22.90
CA MET A 132 10.87 -2.12 -22.69
C MET A 132 11.39 -3.26 -21.83
N LEU A 133 12.47 -3.89 -22.28
CA LEU A 133 13.27 -4.80 -21.48
C LEU A 133 14.58 -4.11 -21.13
N GLN A 134 14.95 -4.10 -19.86
CA GLN A 134 16.25 -3.66 -19.38
C GLN A 134 16.91 -4.79 -18.61
N VAL A 135 18.14 -5.15 -19.00
CA VAL A 135 18.82 -6.33 -18.48
C VAL A 135 20.18 -5.95 -17.90
N PHE A 136 20.45 -6.43 -16.69
CA PHE A 136 21.69 -6.24 -15.95
C PHE A 136 22.33 -7.58 -15.61
N SER A 137 23.64 -7.59 -15.49
CA SER A 137 24.41 -8.67 -14.84
C SER A 137 25.13 -8.11 -13.61
N GLY A 138 25.03 -8.78 -12.46
CA GLY A 138 25.62 -8.33 -11.19
C GLY A 138 26.22 -9.45 -10.34
N GLY A 139 26.72 -9.11 -9.17
CA GLY A 139 27.24 -10.04 -8.17
C GLY A 139 26.23 -10.41 -7.08
N LYS A 140 25.11 -9.69 -6.95
CA LYS A 140 24.14 -9.87 -5.87
C LYS A 140 22.76 -10.23 -6.40
N VAL A 141 22.14 -11.24 -5.79
CA VAL A 141 20.71 -11.51 -5.97
C VAL A 141 19.94 -10.45 -5.19
N GLY A 142 19.34 -9.50 -5.91
CA GLY A 142 18.39 -8.51 -5.37
C GLY A 142 16.96 -9.06 -5.32
N ASN A 143 16.01 -8.23 -4.88
CA ASN A 143 14.61 -8.61 -4.85
C ASN A 143 14.08 -8.91 -6.27
N SER A 144 13.20 -9.89 -6.36
CA SER A 144 12.32 -10.15 -7.50
C SER A 144 10.88 -9.97 -7.06
N ASP A 145 10.00 -9.63 -8.01
CA ASP A 145 8.56 -9.50 -7.75
C ASP A 145 7.96 -10.80 -7.21
N ASN A 146 8.53 -11.98 -7.54
CA ASN A 146 8.05 -13.29 -7.05
C ASN A 146 8.81 -13.80 -5.80
N THR A 147 9.60 -12.95 -5.15
CA THR A 147 10.43 -13.34 -3.98
C THR A 147 10.07 -12.54 -2.71
N GLY A 148 8.83 -12.07 -2.61
CA GLY A 148 8.29 -11.58 -1.36
C GLY A 148 8.35 -12.65 -0.25
N PRO A 149 8.28 -12.23 1.02
CA PRO A 149 8.30 -13.14 2.15
C PRO A 149 7.23 -14.23 2.02
N SER A 150 7.57 -15.47 2.39
CA SER A 150 6.59 -16.57 2.43
C SER A 150 5.37 -16.19 3.28
N LEU A 151 4.20 -16.79 3.00
CA LEU A 151 2.99 -16.57 3.82
C LEU A 151 3.24 -16.77 5.31
N ALA A 152 4.05 -17.77 5.70
CA ALA A 152 4.40 -18.01 7.10
C ALA A 152 5.22 -16.85 7.72
N ALA A 153 6.10 -16.22 6.93
CA ALA A 153 6.86 -15.05 7.36
C ALA A 153 5.96 -13.82 7.50
N LEU A 154 5.06 -13.59 6.54
CA LEU A 154 4.07 -12.50 6.62
C LEU A 154 3.12 -12.68 7.80
N GLN A 155 2.65 -13.90 8.05
CA GLN A 155 1.83 -14.21 9.22
C GLN A 155 2.54 -13.83 10.52
N LYS A 156 3.83 -14.18 10.65
CA LYS A 156 4.64 -13.82 11.81
C LYS A 156 4.75 -12.30 11.97
N ILE A 157 5.04 -11.57 10.90
CA ILE A 157 5.17 -10.10 10.93
C ILE A 157 3.86 -9.47 11.40
N ILE A 158 2.72 -9.86 10.81
CA ILE A 158 1.41 -9.31 11.18
C ILE A 158 1.09 -9.63 12.65
N ARG A 159 1.39 -10.85 13.15
CA ARG A 159 1.21 -11.18 14.57
C ARG A 159 2.02 -10.27 15.48
N GLU A 160 3.30 -10.05 15.17
CA GLU A 160 4.19 -9.19 15.95
C GLU A 160 3.68 -7.73 15.94
N GLU A 161 3.19 -7.25 14.80
CA GLU A 161 2.59 -5.93 14.69
C GLU A 161 1.33 -5.81 15.54
N GLN A 162 0.38 -6.74 15.40
CA GLN A 162 -0.88 -6.71 16.15
C GLN A 162 -0.64 -6.83 17.66
N GLN A 163 0.30 -7.66 18.10
CA GLN A 163 0.69 -7.75 19.52
C GLN A 163 1.41 -6.50 20.04
N GLY A 164 2.17 -5.81 19.17
CA GLY A 164 2.77 -4.52 19.47
C GLY A 164 1.74 -3.40 19.62
N ILE A 165 0.61 -3.53 18.93
CA ILE A 165 -0.54 -2.61 18.95
C ILE A 165 -1.39 -2.82 20.21
N ASP A 166 -1.91 -4.03 20.40
CA ASP A 166 -2.74 -4.39 21.55
C ASP A 166 -2.21 -5.70 22.14
N LYS A 167 -1.61 -5.59 23.33
CA LYS A 167 -1.05 -6.75 24.05
C LYS A 167 -2.09 -7.80 24.41
N ASN A 168 -3.37 -7.44 24.39
CA ASN A 168 -4.49 -8.33 24.66
C ASN A 168 -5.25 -8.74 23.38
N VAL A 169 -4.71 -8.41 22.19
CA VAL A 169 -5.30 -8.84 20.93
C VAL A 169 -5.34 -10.35 20.87
N ARG A 170 -6.45 -10.90 20.37
CA ARG A 170 -6.65 -12.33 20.22
C ARG A 170 -6.74 -12.68 18.74
N GLU A 171 -5.80 -13.46 18.25
CA GLU A 171 -5.94 -14.07 16.92
C GLU A 171 -6.98 -15.21 16.99
N LEU A 172 -7.95 -15.18 16.09
CA LEU A 172 -8.86 -16.30 15.83
C LEU A 172 -8.12 -17.36 14.98
N PRO A 173 -8.66 -18.60 14.85
CA PRO A 173 -7.99 -19.63 14.07
C PRO A 173 -7.62 -19.15 12.65
N LEU A 174 -6.34 -19.34 12.29
CA LEU A 174 -5.83 -19.01 10.96
C LEU A 174 -6.67 -19.71 9.88
N ILE A 175 -7.14 -18.93 8.92
CA ILE A 175 -7.82 -19.45 7.74
C ILE A 175 -6.78 -19.53 6.64
N SER A 176 -6.55 -20.71 6.07
CA SER A 176 -5.63 -20.86 4.95
C SER A 176 -6.14 -21.92 3.98
N GLY A 177 -5.61 -21.90 2.77
CA GLY A 177 -5.98 -22.85 1.75
C GLY A 177 -5.26 -22.59 0.44
N GLN A 178 -5.77 -23.21 -0.62
CA GLN A 178 -5.39 -22.95 -2.00
C GLN A 178 -6.66 -22.75 -2.81
N LEU A 179 -6.63 -21.80 -3.73
CA LEU A 179 -7.71 -21.52 -4.68
C LEU A 179 -7.10 -21.44 -6.09
N ALA A 180 -7.82 -21.96 -7.08
CA ALA A 180 -7.51 -21.70 -8.47
C ALA A 180 -7.92 -20.26 -8.85
N ASP A 181 -7.46 -19.80 -10.00
CA ASP A 181 -7.88 -18.54 -10.60
C ASP A 181 -9.42 -18.42 -10.68
N SER A 182 -9.95 -17.24 -10.37
CA SER A 182 -11.38 -16.92 -10.29
C SER A 182 -12.20 -17.79 -9.32
N GLN A 183 -11.55 -18.58 -8.43
CA GLN A 183 -12.23 -19.42 -7.47
C GLN A 183 -12.47 -18.68 -6.16
N ASN A 184 -13.62 -18.90 -5.54
CA ASN A 184 -13.92 -18.42 -4.20
C ASN A 184 -14.22 -19.56 -3.21
N ARG A 185 -14.12 -19.21 -1.93
CA ARG A 185 -14.52 -20.03 -0.80
C ARG A 185 -15.08 -19.15 0.29
N SER A 186 -16.23 -19.53 0.81
CA SER A 186 -16.77 -18.95 2.04
C SER A 186 -16.39 -19.77 3.27
N VAL A 187 -16.05 -19.09 4.35
CA VAL A 187 -15.84 -19.67 5.68
C VAL A 187 -16.64 -18.91 6.72
N ASP A 188 -17.06 -19.62 7.76
CA ASP A 188 -17.75 -19.01 8.89
C ASP A 188 -16.75 -18.52 9.93
N VAL A 189 -16.92 -17.28 10.38
CA VAL A 189 -16.18 -16.67 11.48
C VAL A 189 -17.17 -16.31 12.58
N GLU A 190 -16.95 -16.79 13.79
CA GLU A 190 -17.76 -16.44 14.96
C GLU A 190 -17.21 -15.15 15.57
N LEU A 191 -18.02 -14.08 15.55
CA LEU A 191 -17.65 -12.78 16.09
C LEU A 191 -18.37 -12.49 17.41
N THR A 192 -17.75 -11.67 18.24
CA THR A 192 -18.28 -11.20 19.52
C THR A 192 -18.81 -9.77 19.34
N ALA A 193 -20.06 -9.54 19.73
CA ALA A 193 -20.66 -8.20 19.66
C ALA A 193 -19.82 -7.17 20.43
N GLY A 194 -19.64 -5.99 19.83
CA GLY A 194 -18.92 -4.85 20.41
C GLY A 194 -17.39 -4.95 20.34
N LYS A 195 -16.82 -6.03 19.77
CA LYS A 195 -15.38 -6.14 19.52
C LYS A 195 -15.00 -5.53 18.18
N TYR A 196 -13.73 -5.14 18.09
CA TYR A 196 -13.09 -4.64 16.88
C TYR A 196 -12.30 -5.77 16.23
N TYR A 197 -12.33 -5.82 14.91
CA TYR A 197 -11.67 -6.85 14.13
C TYR A 197 -10.76 -6.24 13.07
N ASN A 198 -9.54 -6.75 13.02
CA ASN A 198 -8.61 -6.55 11.91
C ASN A 198 -8.43 -7.87 11.19
N VAL A 199 -8.71 -7.88 9.89
CA VAL A 199 -8.58 -9.06 9.03
C VAL A 199 -7.52 -8.76 7.99
N PHE A 200 -6.49 -9.60 7.92
CA PHE A 200 -5.40 -9.47 6.96
C PHE A 200 -5.41 -10.68 6.04
N GLY A 201 -5.69 -10.45 4.76
CA GLY A 201 -5.52 -11.45 3.72
C GLY A 201 -4.16 -11.33 3.04
N ARG A 202 -3.54 -12.45 2.73
CA ARG A 202 -2.34 -12.54 1.89
C ARG A 202 -2.46 -13.77 1.01
N CYS A 203 -2.16 -13.63 -0.27
CA CYS A 203 -1.91 -14.77 -1.15
C CYS A 203 -0.40 -14.94 -1.39
N ASP A 204 -0.02 -16.09 -1.95
CA ASP A 204 1.37 -16.34 -2.29
C ASP A 204 1.83 -15.50 -3.50
N GLN A 205 3.12 -15.61 -3.81
CA GLN A 205 3.79 -14.77 -4.80
C GLN A 205 3.32 -14.99 -6.25
N ALA A 206 2.46 -15.98 -6.50
CA ALA A 206 1.87 -16.22 -7.80
C ALA A 206 0.46 -15.60 -7.93
N CYS A 207 -0.04 -14.93 -6.89
CA CYS A 207 -1.32 -14.25 -6.92
C CYS A 207 -1.11 -12.74 -6.92
N GLU A 208 -1.87 -12.07 -7.78
CA GLU A 208 -1.80 -10.62 -7.97
C GLU A 208 -3.08 -9.91 -7.47
N ASP A 209 -4.18 -10.65 -7.30
CA ASP A 209 -5.50 -10.13 -6.91
C ASP A 209 -6.25 -11.13 -6.00
N PHE A 210 -6.51 -10.72 -4.76
CA PHE A 210 -7.09 -11.53 -3.69
C PHE A 210 -8.06 -10.70 -2.86
N ASP A 211 -9.34 -11.08 -2.89
CA ASP A 211 -10.42 -10.30 -2.28
C ASP A 211 -10.94 -10.91 -0.99
N LEU A 212 -11.39 -10.04 -0.08
CA LEU A 212 -12.13 -10.42 1.12
C LEU A 212 -13.45 -9.67 1.21
N THR A 213 -14.54 -10.40 1.44
CA THR A 213 -15.84 -9.80 1.75
C THR A 213 -16.45 -10.48 2.96
N LEU A 214 -16.69 -9.71 4.03
CA LEU A 214 -17.39 -10.16 5.21
C LEU A 214 -18.87 -9.76 5.14
N SER A 215 -19.76 -10.73 5.37
CA SER A 215 -21.19 -10.50 5.41
C SER A 215 -21.88 -11.18 6.59
N ALA A 216 -23.04 -10.66 6.97
CA ALA A 216 -23.98 -11.36 7.84
C ALA A 216 -25.39 -11.20 7.29
N ASN A 217 -26.17 -12.28 7.29
CA ASN A 217 -27.56 -12.29 6.81
C ASN A 217 -27.72 -11.70 5.40
N GLY A 218 -26.73 -11.93 4.52
CA GLY A 218 -26.72 -11.41 3.14
C GLY A 218 -26.39 -9.92 3.00
N LYS A 219 -26.01 -9.23 4.07
CA LYS A 219 -25.53 -7.84 4.03
C LYS A 219 -24.01 -7.80 4.21
N THR A 220 -23.31 -7.09 3.33
CA THR A 220 -21.88 -6.77 3.48
C THR A 220 -21.65 -5.88 4.69
N ILE A 221 -20.67 -6.25 5.51
CA ILE A 221 -20.23 -5.50 6.70
C ILE A 221 -18.93 -4.77 6.40
N ALA A 222 -17.99 -5.48 5.78
CA ALA A 222 -16.71 -4.95 5.35
C ALA A 222 -16.27 -5.72 4.11
N SER A 223 -15.59 -5.05 3.20
CA SER A 223 -15.02 -5.67 2.01
C SER A 223 -13.77 -4.93 1.60
N ASP A 224 -12.84 -5.68 1.07
CA ASP A 224 -11.70 -5.20 0.32
C ASP A 224 -11.69 -6.00 -0.98
N THR A 225 -11.86 -5.28 -2.08
CA THR A 225 -11.96 -5.80 -3.45
C THR A 225 -11.09 -4.95 -4.38
N ASP A 226 -10.07 -4.31 -3.81
CA ASP A 226 -9.07 -3.60 -4.60
C ASP A 226 -8.19 -4.64 -5.30
N GLY A 227 -7.70 -4.33 -6.50
CA GLY A 227 -6.92 -5.27 -7.32
C GLY A 227 -5.50 -5.46 -6.78
N ASP A 228 -5.38 -6.04 -5.59
CA ASP A 228 -4.14 -6.30 -4.87
C ASP A 228 -4.14 -7.67 -4.15
N SER A 229 -2.97 -8.07 -3.65
CA SER A 229 -2.74 -9.37 -3.01
C SER A 229 -2.81 -9.32 -1.48
N GLU A 230 -3.22 -8.19 -0.91
CA GLU A 230 -3.04 -7.82 0.49
C GLU A 230 -4.30 -7.26 1.21
N PRO A 231 -5.52 -7.77 0.95
CA PRO A 231 -6.76 -7.15 1.40
C PRO A 231 -6.82 -7.01 2.92
N LEU A 232 -7.39 -5.90 3.37
CA LEU A 232 -7.51 -5.49 4.76
C LEU A 232 -8.95 -5.15 5.12
N LEU A 233 -9.51 -5.81 6.14
CA LEU A 233 -10.78 -5.40 6.74
C LEU A 233 -10.56 -4.85 8.15
N ASN A 234 -11.04 -3.64 8.42
CA ASN A 234 -11.18 -3.08 9.76
C ASN A 234 -12.66 -2.79 10.03
N PHE A 235 -13.22 -3.37 11.10
CA PHE A 235 -14.60 -3.09 11.46
C PHE A 235 -14.89 -3.41 12.93
N LYS A 236 -16.02 -2.88 13.42
CA LYS A 236 -16.60 -3.27 14.70
C LYS A 236 -17.77 -4.21 14.47
N ALA A 237 -17.80 -5.34 15.17
CA ALA A 237 -18.93 -6.27 15.09
C ALA A 237 -20.10 -5.72 15.92
N GLU A 238 -21.12 -5.15 15.26
CA GLU A 238 -22.32 -4.65 15.96
C GLU A 238 -23.18 -5.78 16.54
N GLN A 239 -23.12 -6.96 15.91
CA GLN A 239 -23.81 -8.18 16.34
C GLN A 239 -22.80 -9.31 16.50
N GLY A 240 -23.04 -10.18 17.48
CA GLY A 240 -22.25 -11.39 17.67
C GLY A 240 -22.83 -12.58 16.89
N GLY A 241 -22.07 -13.66 16.82
CA GLY A 241 -22.43 -14.91 16.17
C GLY A 241 -21.75 -15.10 14.82
N ARG A 242 -22.37 -15.95 13.99
CA ARG A 242 -21.80 -16.41 12.72
C ARG A 242 -21.84 -15.33 11.64
N HIS A 243 -20.68 -15.05 11.09
CA HIS A 243 -20.47 -14.19 9.94
C HIS A 243 -19.81 -14.99 8.82
N GLN A 244 -20.14 -14.68 7.58
CA GLN A 244 -19.59 -15.36 6.41
C GLN A 244 -18.49 -14.49 5.81
N LEU A 245 -17.25 -14.97 5.88
CA LEU A 245 -16.11 -14.40 5.19
C LEU A 245 -15.95 -15.11 3.85
N ASN A 246 -16.27 -14.41 2.77
CA ASN A 246 -15.98 -14.84 1.41
C ASN A 246 -14.54 -14.45 1.05
N ILE A 247 -13.80 -15.42 0.51
CA ILE A 247 -12.41 -15.31 0.12
C ILE A 247 -12.36 -15.61 -1.37
N SER A 248 -11.89 -14.67 -2.17
CA SER A 248 -11.84 -14.79 -3.63
C SER A 248 -10.40 -14.70 -4.13
N MET A 249 -10.03 -15.57 -5.06
CA MET A 249 -8.76 -15.53 -5.76
C MET A 249 -9.05 -14.99 -7.16
N GLU A 250 -8.97 -13.67 -7.34
CA GLU A 250 -9.36 -13.00 -8.58
C GLU A 250 -8.26 -13.08 -9.65
N ASP A 251 -7.01 -13.28 -9.25
CA ASP A 251 -5.89 -13.52 -10.17
C ASP A 251 -4.81 -14.44 -9.59
N CYS A 252 -4.64 -15.60 -10.22
CA CYS A 252 -3.61 -16.58 -9.87
C CYS A 252 -2.88 -17.14 -11.08
N ASP A 253 -1.55 -17.01 -11.08
CA ASP A 253 -0.66 -17.41 -12.17
C ASP A 253 -0.35 -18.92 -12.23
N ASN A 254 -0.68 -19.64 -11.15
CA ASN A 254 -0.47 -21.07 -11.00
C ASN A 254 -1.80 -21.83 -11.09
N ASP A 255 -1.73 -23.17 -11.23
CA ASP A 255 -2.93 -24.03 -11.16
C ASP A 255 -3.75 -23.78 -9.88
N SER A 256 -3.07 -23.39 -8.80
CA SER A 256 -3.65 -22.84 -7.59
C SER A 256 -2.63 -22.00 -6.82
N CYS A 257 -3.10 -20.96 -6.15
CA CYS A 257 -2.31 -20.09 -5.29
C CYS A 257 -2.69 -20.35 -3.83
N ALA A 258 -1.70 -20.44 -2.96
CA ALA A 258 -1.91 -20.52 -1.53
C ALA A 258 -2.33 -19.16 -0.98
N TYR A 259 -3.15 -19.18 0.06
CA TYR A 259 -3.55 -17.96 0.77
C TYR A 259 -3.62 -18.20 2.27
N SER A 260 -3.55 -17.11 3.03
CA SER A 260 -3.88 -17.09 4.44
C SER A 260 -4.61 -15.81 4.82
N VAL A 261 -5.57 -15.94 5.73
CA VAL A 261 -6.30 -14.84 6.34
C VAL A 261 -6.14 -14.94 7.86
N GLN A 262 -5.59 -13.90 8.47
CA GLN A 262 -5.49 -13.76 9.92
C GLN A 262 -6.57 -12.81 10.42
N VAL A 263 -7.34 -13.24 11.41
CA VAL A 263 -8.42 -12.44 12.00
C VAL A 263 -8.04 -12.15 13.44
N PHE A 264 -7.94 -10.88 13.80
CA PHE A 264 -7.57 -10.42 15.14
C PHE A 264 -8.76 -9.73 15.80
N GLU A 265 -9.16 -10.21 16.97
CA GLU A 265 -10.18 -9.65 17.85
C GLU A 265 -9.53 -8.74 18.89
N SER A 266 -10.00 -7.50 18.99
CA SER A 266 -9.56 -6.53 19.98
C SER A 266 -10.75 -5.88 20.71
N SER A 267 -10.48 -5.42 21.93
CA SER A 267 -11.42 -4.57 22.68
C SER A 267 -11.21 -3.08 22.39
N THR A 268 -10.19 -2.74 21.62
CA THR A 268 -9.80 -1.38 21.23
C THR A 268 -9.94 -1.20 19.73
N ASP A 269 -10.41 -0.03 19.33
CA ASP A 269 -10.48 0.36 17.93
C ASP A 269 -9.07 0.56 17.39
N THR A 270 -8.58 -0.44 16.67
CA THR A 270 -7.18 -0.58 16.27
C THR A 270 -7.08 -0.53 14.75
N ASP A 271 -7.40 0.63 14.17
CA ASP A 271 -7.17 0.82 12.74
C ASP A 271 -5.65 0.70 12.43
N PRO A 272 -5.21 -0.28 11.61
CA PRO A 272 -3.80 -0.54 11.38
C PRO A 272 -3.05 0.63 10.71
N SER A 273 -3.71 1.40 9.84
CA SER A 273 -3.12 2.57 9.19
C SER A 273 -2.85 3.67 10.21
N LEU A 274 -3.81 3.90 11.09
CA LEU A 274 -3.72 4.86 12.19
C LEU A 274 -2.60 4.47 13.18
N LEU A 275 -2.42 3.18 13.42
CA LEU A 275 -1.38 2.67 14.31
C LEU A 275 0.02 2.75 13.69
N ARG A 276 0.15 2.50 12.38
CA ARG A 276 1.39 2.75 11.62
C ARG A 276 1.78 4.23 11.71
N ALA A 277 0.83 5.14 11.51
CA ALA A 277 1.05 6.57 11.66
C ALA A 277 1.52 6.92 13.08
N GLN A 278 0.86 6.39 14.12
CA GLN A 278 1.26 6.63 15.51
C GLN A 278 2.68 6.13 15.81
N ARG A 279 3.09 4.96 15.28
CA ARG A 279 4.47 4.45 15.44
C ARG A 279 5.47 5.36 14.74
N SER A 280 5.20 5.75 13.49
CA SER A 280 6.03 6.70 12.74
C SER A 280 6.19 8.01 13.52
N ASN A 281 5.10 8.53 14.11
CA ASN A 281 5.12 9.74 14.92
C ASN A 281 6.03 9.60 16.15
N VAL A 282 6.06 8.44 16.81
CA VAL A 282 7.00 8.15 17.90
C VAL A 282 8.45 8.16 17.40
N GLU A 283 8.76 7.44 16.33
CA GLU A 283 10.11 7.34 15.75
C GLU A 283 10.66 8.70 15.30
N ILE A 284 9.82 9.51 14.65
CA ILE A 284 10.17 10.87 14.23
C ILE A 284 10.45 11.74 15.46
N VAL A 285 9.61 11.70 16.49
CA VAL A 285 9.82 12.52 17.68
C VAL A 285 11.06 12.08 18.46
N GLU A 286 11.25 10.77 18.67
CA GLU A 286 12.41 10.24 19.40
C GLU A 286 13.73 10.54 18.70
N SER A 287 13.78 10.46 17.37
CA SER A 287 14.99 10.78 16.60
C SER A 287 15.41 12.26 16.74
N HIS A 288 14.45 13.19 16.85
CA HIS A 288 14.74 14.62 17.00
C HIS A 288 14.93 15.02 18.48
N ASP A 289 14.10 14.48 19.37
CA ASP A 289 14.09 14.74 20.81
C ASP A 289 13.99 13.44 21.62
N PRO A 290 15.11 12.77 21.89
CA PRO A 290 15.14 11.52 22.66
C PRO A 290 14.61 11.65 24.10
N ALA A 291 14.44 12.88 24.61
CA ALA A 291 13.87 13.13 25.94
C ALA A 291 12.36 13.35 25.91
N ALA A 292 11.74 13.39 24.73
CA ALA A 292 10.30 13.51 24.59
C ALA A 292 9.59 12.24 25.04
N ARG A 293 8.35 12.40 25.51
CA ARG A 293 7.45 11.31 25.89
C ARG A 293 6.08 11.53 25.28
N VAL A 294 5.35 10.45 25.06
CA VAL A 294 3.91 10.54 24.76
C VAL A 294 3.22 11.22 25.94
N PHE A 295 2.59 12.36 25.66
CA PHE A 295 1.83 13.15 26.61
C PHE A 295 0.34 12.77 26.57
N LEU A 296 -0.21 12.57 25.37
CA LEU A 296 -1.57 12.12 25.13
C LEU A 296 -1.60 11.31 23.84
N LEU A 297 -2.30 10.18 23.84
CA LEU A 297 -2.81 9.53 22.64
C LEU A 297 -4.30 9.30 22.84
N ARG A 298 -5.11 9.83 21.92
CA ARG A 298 -6.56 9.66 21.94
C ARG A 298 -7.06 9.27 20.56
N GLN A 299 -7.63 8.07 20.44
CA GLN A 299 -8.34 7.63 19.25
C GLN A 299 -9.84 7.90 19.36
N GLN A 300 -10.51 8.11 18.23
CA GLN A 300 -11.94 8.34 18.06
C GLN A 300 -12.43 7.77 16.73
N ARG A 301 -13.75 7.50 16.62
CA ARG A 301 -14.43 7.38 15.33
C ARG A 301 -15.31 8.60 15.12
N LEU A 302 -15.19 9.24 13.96
CA LEU A 302 -15.93 10.45 13.62
C LEU A 302 -16.57 10.30 12.25
N ALA A 303 -17.84 10.68 12.14
CA ALA A 303 -18.47 10.90 10.84
C ALA A 303 -17.98 12.21 10.21
N ALA A 304 -18.10 12.35 8.89
CA ALA A 304 -17.81 13.61 8.21
C ALA A 304 -18.61 14.77 8.83
N GLY A 305 -17.93 15.87 9.13
CA GLY A 305 -18.49 17.05 9.81
C GLY A 305 -18.54 16.96 11.33
N GLN A 306 -18.28 15.80 11.95
CA GLN A 306 -18.14 15.71 13.40
C GLN A 306 -16.78 16.22 13.87
N SER A 307 -16.67 16.46 15.18
CA SER A 307 -15.41 16.89 15.79
C SER A 307 -15.26 16.30 17.18
N HIS A 308 -14.02 15.98 17.53
CA HIS A 308 -13.63 15.65 18.90
C HIS A 308 -12.87 16.81 19.54
N THR A 309 -13.02 17.01 20.84
CA THR A 309 -12.22 18.00 21.59
C THR A 309 -11.65 17.39 22.85
N GLU A 310 -10.33 17.42 22.95
CA GLU A 310 -9.57 17.02 24.14
C GLU A 310 -9.13 18.22 24.95
N GLN A 311 -9.05 18.02 26.27
CA GLN A 311 -8.63 19.03 27.21
C GLN A 311 -7.29 18.64 27.83
N VAL A 312 -6.27 19.46 27.62
CA VAL A 312 -4.89 19.18 28.03
C VAL A 312 -4.31 20.31 28.86
N ASN A 313 -3.50 19.97 29.86
CA ASN A 313 -2.77 20.96 30.64
C ASN A 313 -1.35 21.10 30.09
N LEU A 314 -1.09 22.21 29.40
CA LEU A 314 0.24 22.50 28.86
C LEU A 314 1.02 23.38 29.82
N THR A 315 2.33 23.18 29.89
CA THR A 315 3.25 23.96 30.73
C THR A 315 4.01 24.97 29.89
N ALA A 316 4.09 26.22 30.37
CA ALA A 316 4.84 27.28 29.71
C ALA A 316 6.30 26.88 29.46
N GLY A 317 6.83 27.19 28.27
CA GLY A 317 8.23 26.96 27.90
C GLY A 317 8.59 25.52 27.51
N LYS A 318 7.75 24.52 27.81
CA LYS A 318 7.92 23.15 27.31
C LYS A 318 7.62 23.06 25.81
N ALA A 319 8.31 22.17 25.11
CA ALA A 319 7.99 21.90 23.71
C ALA A 319 6.94 20.79 23.64
N TYR A 320 5.93 20.98 22.80
CA TYR A 320 4.95 19.96 22.50
C TYR A 320 4.90 19.74 20.99
N THR A 321 4.77 18.49 20.56
CA THR A 321 4.54 18.12 19.15
C THR A 321 3.19 17.46 19.06
N PHE A 322 2.38 17.90 18.09
CA PHE A 322 1.01 17.49 17.87
C PHE A 322 0.91 16.85 16.49
N TYR A 323 0.21 15.72 16.44
CA TYR A 323 -0.23 15.06 15.22
C TYR A 323 -1.73 14.82 15.34
N GLY A 324 -2.44 15.05 14.23
CA GLY A 324 -3.68 14.38 13.91
C GLY A 324 -3.37 13.34 12.84
N ASP A 325 -3.94 12.16 12.99
CA ASP A 325 -3.85 11.09 12.01
C ASP A 325 -5.26 10.54 11.82
N CYS A 326 -5.66 10.14 10.61
CA CYS A 326 -6.87 9.37 10.39
C CYS A 326 -6.62 8.17 9.48
N ASP A 327 -7.59 7.24 9.45
CA ASP A 327 -7.48 5.99 8.70
C ASP A 327 -7.49 6.18 7.18
N ASP A 328 -7.22 5.13 6.42
CA ASP A 328 -7.15 5.18 4.96
C ASP A 328 -8.51 5.55 4.29
N ASN A 329 -9.59 5.67 5.05
CA ASN A 329 -10.91 6.12 4.58
C ASN A 329 -11.12 7.64 4.69
N CYS A 330 -10.21 8.36 5.33
CA CYS A 330 -10.24 9.81 5.40
C CYS A 330 -9.28 10.44 4.38
N SER A 331 -9.62 11.65 3.94
CA SER A 331 -8.68 12.46 3.13
C SER A 331 -8.40 13.84 3.71
N ASP A 332 -9.15 14.25 4.74
CA ASP A 332 -9.04 15.59 5.34
C ASP A 332 -9.51 15.59 6.81
N ILE A 333 -8.58 15.93 7.70
CA ILE A 333 -8.83 16.27 9.11
C ILE A 333 -8.04 17.54 9.47
N ASP A 334 -8.56 18.37 10.38
CA ASP A 334 -7.76 19.48 10.94
C ASP A 334 -7.26 19.14 12.35
N LEU A 335 -6.32 19.94 12.84
CA LEU A 335 -6.00 19.99 14.26
C LEU A 335 -5.83 21.43 14.75
N THR A 336 -6.59 21.81 15.76
CA THR A 336 -6.55 23.18 16.31
C THR A 336 -6.33 23.18 17.82
N VAL A 337 -5.36 23.98 18.30
CA VAL A 337 -5.13 24.23 19.73
C VAL A 337 -5.64 25.62 20.09
N ARG A 338 -6.46 25.70 21.15
CA ARG A 338 -6.96 26.96 21.72
C ARG A 338 -6.61 27.11 23.19
N LEU A 339 -6.41 28.37 23.60
CA LEU A 339 -6.36 28.79 25.00
C LEU A 339 -7.47 29.82 25.23
N ASN A 340 -8.36 29.56 26.19
CA ASN A 340 -9.49 30.43 26.49
C ASN A 340 -10.32 30.81 25.25
N GLY A 341 -10.56 29.82 24.37
CA GLY A 341 -11.32 29.98 23.12
C GLY A 341 -10.56 30.61 21.95
N ARG A 342 -9.34 31.14 22.15
CA ARG A 342 -8.52 31.71 21.07
C ARG A 342 -7.58 30.68 20.46
N VAL A 343 -7.53 30.60 19.14
CA VAL A 343 -6.56 29.76 18.42
C VAL A 343 -5.14 30.24 18.71
N VAL A 344 -4.29 29.32 19.16
CA VAL A 344 -2.86 29.59 19.39
C VAL A 344 -1.96 28.89 18.38
N LYS A 345 -2.44 27.77 17.81
CA LYS A 345 -1.79 27.02 16.74
C LYS A 345 -2.84 26.15 16.06
N GLN A 346 -2.71 25.93 14.76
CA GLN A 346 -3.57 25.03 14.01
C GLN A 346 -2.85 24.54 12.77
N ASP A 347 -3.31 23.41 12.27
CA ASP A 347 -3.14 22.96 10.91
C ASP A 347 -4.54 22.65 10.36
N VAL A 348 -4.84 23.22 9.19
CA VAL A 348 -6.15 23.22 8.53
C VAL A 348 -5.97 23.05 7.01
N LEU A 349 -4.84 22.48 6.62
CA LEU A 349 -4.58 22.07 5.26
C LEU A 349 -5.49 20.87 4.93
N GLY A 350 -5.87 20.73 3.66
CA GLY A 350 -6.72 19.62 3.21
C GLY A 350 -5.91 18.34 3.09
N ASP A 351 -5.52 17.76 4.22
CA ASP A 351 -4.75 16.53 4.33
C ASP A 351 -5.19 15.69 5.54
N SER A 352 -4.78 14.42 5.57
CA SER A 352 -5.13 13.47 6.61
C SER A 352 -4.13 13.44 7.79
N VAL A 353 -3.12 14.32 7.79
CA VAL A 353 -2.00 14.28 8.75
C VAL A 353 -1.60 15.69 9.25
N PRO A 354 -2.52 16.45 9.86
CA PRO A 354 -2.23 17.78 10.39
C PRO A 354 -1.20 17.69 11.52
N LEU A 355 -0.10 18.45 11.40
CA LEU A 355 1.02 18.33 12.34
C LEU A 355 1.71 19.66 12.64
N PHE A 356 2.18 19.82 13.88
CA PHE A 356 3.00 20.97 14.27
C PHE A 356 3.65 20.80 15.63
N SER A 357 4.70 21.57 15.88
CA SER A 357 5.20 21.81 17.23
C SER A 357 4.72 23.15 17.79
N TYR A 358 4.51 23.22 19.11
CA TYR A 358 4.11 24.42 19.84
C TYR A 358 4.81 24.52 21.20
N ARG A 359 5.31 25.71 21.53
CA ARG A 359 5.87 26.04 22.85
C ARG A 359 4.94 27.05 23.55
N PRO A 360 4.16 26.65 24.57
CA PRO A 360 3.18 27.52 25.21
C PRO A 360 3.88 28.68 25.91
N ALA A 361 3.34 29.90 25.74
CA ALA A 361 3.80 31.07 26.49
C ALA A 361 3.24 31.12 27.91
N ARG A 362 2.19 30.34 28.21
CA ARG A 362 1.49 30.31 29.50
C ARG A 362 1.15 28.87 29.86
N SER A 363 1.23 28.54 31.14
CA SER A 363 0.72 27.26 31.63
C SER A 363 -0.80 27.36 31.77
N GLY A 364 -1.51 26.27 31.51
CA GLY A 364 -2.96 26.24 31.70
C GLY A 364 -3.65 25.13 30.93
N ARG A 365 -4.99 25.16 30.97
CA ARG A 365 -5.85 24.22 30.27
C ARG A 365 -6.10 24.73 28.84
N TYR A 366 -5.64 23.95 27.87
CA TYR A 366 -5.83 24.16 26.44
C TYR A 366 -6.86 23.16 25.91
N SER A 367 -7.59 23.57 24.89
CA SER A 367 -8.47 22.65 24.14
C SER A 367 -7.82 22.31 22.80
N VAL A 368 -7.74 21.03 22.49
CA VAL A 368 -7.26 20.50 21.21
C VAL A 368 -8.47 19.92 20.48
N THR A 369 -8.81 20.45 19.32
CA THR A 369 -9.99 20.06 18.54
C THR A 369 -9.54 19.41 17.24
N LEU A 370 -10.07 18.22 16.96
CA LEU A 370 -9.89 17.47 15.72
C LEU A 370 -11.26 17.33 15.02
N PRO A 371 -11.55 18.17 14.00
CA PRO A 371 -12.69 17.98 13.11
C PRO A 371 -12.39 16.97 11.99
N MET A 372 -13.35 16.11 11.69
CA MET A 372 -13.35 15.23 10.52
C MET A 372 -13.96 15.96 9.34
N LYS A 373 -13.18 16.29 8.31
CA LYS A 373 -13.67 17.05 7.14
C LYS A 373 -14.18 16.14 6.04
N ALA A 374 -13.40 15.12 5.70
CA ALA A 374 -13.73 14.17 4.64
C ALA A 374 -13.52 12.74 5.14
N CYS A 375 -14.58 11.93 5.01
CA CYS A 375 -14.60 10.52 5.33
C CYS A 375 -15.44 9.80 4.26
N SER A 376 -14.91 8.72 3.68
CA SER A 376 -15.56 7.94 2.62
C SER A 376 -16.56 6.91 3.14
N THR A 377 -16.54 6.64 4.45
CA THR A 377 -17.42 5.67 5.14
C THR A 377 -18.35 6.38 6.13
N ASP A 378 -19.24 5.61 6.78
CA ASP A 378 -20.14 6.15 7.82
C ASP A 378 -19.37 6.82 8.97
N THR A 379 -18.21 6.26 9.35
CA THR A 379 -17.28 6.84 10.33
C THR A 379 -15.85 6.41 10.04
N CYS A 380 -14.91 7.36 10.14
CA CYS A 380 -13.48 7.12 10.01
C CYS A 380 -12.83 7.15 11.39
N ALA A 381 -11.83 6.31 11.61
CA ALA A 381 -10.97 6.37 12.78
C ALA A 381 -10.00 7.55 12.66
N ALA A 382 -9.76 8.24 13.77
CA ALA A 382 -8.80 9.34 13.87
C ALA A 382 -8.15 9.38 15.24
N SER A 383 -6.97 9.99 15.34
CA SER A 383 -6.28 10.15 16.62
C SER A 383 -5.66 11.53 16.81
N ILE A 384 -5.63 11.98 18.07
CA ILE A 384 -4.82 13.10 18.54
C ILE A 384 -3.62 12.49 19.27
N HIS A 385 -2.42 12.73 18.75
CA HIS A 385 -1.16 12.26 19.35
C HIS A 385 -0.30 13.47 19.74
N ILE A 386 -0.03 13.62 21.03
CA ILE A 386 0.71 14.74 21.59
C ILE A 386 1.92 14.21 22.34
N PHE A 387 3.07 14.80 22.05
CA PHE A 387 4.33 14.55 22.74
C PHE A 387 4.71 15.77 23.57
N GLU A 388 5.30 15.54 24.74
CA GLU A 388 5.93 16.58 25.56
C GLU A 388 7.44 16.34 25.57
N GLY A 389 8.21 17.38 25.25
CA GLY A 389 9.66 17.31 25.17
C GLY A 389 10.36 18.64 25.45
N THR A 390 11.57 18.75 24.93
CA THR A 390 12.49 19.86 25.08
C THR A 390 12.78 20.60 23.77
N LYS A 391 12.63 19.94 22.62
CA LYS A 391 12.92 20.50 21.28
C LYS A 391 11.66 20.61 20.43
N MET A 392 11.69 21.53 19.46
CA MET A 392 10.65 21.68 18.45
C MET A 392 11.02 20.77 17.26
N VAL A 393 10.19 19.78 16.97
CA VAL A 393 10.39 18.82 15.86
C VAL A 393 10.10 19.50 14.52
N TYR A 394 9.03 20.29 14.48
CA TYR A 394 8.64 21.04 13.29
C TYR A 394 8.87 22.54 13.46
N ASP A 395 9.22 23.20 12.37
CA ASP A 395 9.26 24.66 12.29
C ASP A 395 7.85 25.27 12.19
N ASN A 396 7.79 26.60 12.04
CA ASN A 396 6.51 27.30 11.99
C ASN A 396 5.68 26.99 10.73
N ASN A 397 6.30 26.42 9.70
CA ASN A 397 5.70 26.06 8.42
C ASN A 397 5.48 24.54 8.28
N GLY A 398 5.61 23.77 9.36
CA GLY A 398 5.42 22.31 9.34
C GLY A 398 6.59 21.53 8.72
N ARG A 399 7.73 22.17 8.46
CA ARG A 399 8.93 21.47 7.96
C ARG A 399 9.70 20.87 9.13
N SER A 400 10.12 19.62 8.99
CA SER A 400 11.05 18.97 9.94
C SER A 400 12.35 19.79 10.03
N ARG A 401 12.86 19.94 11.25
CA ARG A 401 14.04 20.75 11.57
C ARG A 401 15.32 19.97 11.68
#